data_AF-A0A8T4RXS3-F1
#
_entry.id   AF-A0A8T4RXS3-F1
#
_cell.length_a   1.000
_cell.length_b   1.000
_cell.length_c   1.000
_cell.angle_alpha   90.00
_cell.angle_beta   90.00
_cell.angle_gamma   90.00
#
_symmetry.space_group_name_H-M   'P 1'
#
loop_
_entity.id
_entity.type
_entity.pdbx_description
1 polymer ?
#
loop_
_entity_poly.entity_id
_entity_poly.type
_entity_poly.pdbx_seq_one_letter_code
_entity_poly.pdbx_strand_id
1 'polypeptide(L)'
;MTNKIKKLVIAVAIAIVFNLFVNYGVATFYPGSEYADYCNEFSRAQPIGRNNQDCETIQVGEDLRNSCNKQKGYIDYKYDSNGCATEAYCETCSAEYNDVRKVHDGNVFIALLIIAVIALVAGIMVKVEAVSTGFLFAGVLGLIIASIRYWVHLQNVYRFLMLGIALAVLVWLGYKKVK
;
A
#
# COMPACT_ATOMS: atom_id res chain seq x y z
N MET A 1 7.20 15.23 37.74
CA MET A 1 6.32 14.72 36.66
C MET A 1 5.13 14.02 37.30
N THR A 2 3.91 14.55 37.16
CA THR A 2 2.69 14.03 37.81
C THR A 2 2.40 12.59 37.36
N ASN A 3 1.81 11.76 38.22
CA ASN A 3 1.46 10.36 37.90
C ASN A 3 0.61 10.22 36.62
N LYS A 4 -0.18 11.24 36.28
CA LYS A 4 -0.97 11.31 35.05
C LYS A 4 -0.08 11.39 33.79
N ILE A 5 0.97 12.22 33.83
CA ILE A 5 1.91 12.36 32.70
C ILE A 5 2.65 11.05 32.45
N LYS A 6 3.10 10.35 33.51
CA LYS A 6 3.76 9.04 33.38
C LYS A 6 2.86 8.00 32.69
N LYS A 7 1.58 7.92 33.11
CA LYS A 7 0.60 7.01 32.51
C LYS A 7 0.34 7.33 31.03
N LEU A 8 0.23 8.62 30.69
CA LEU A 8 0.03 9.07 29.32
C LEU A 8 1.24 8.74 28.43
N VAL A 9 2.46 8.99 28.91
CA VAL A 9 3.70 8.68 28.17
C VAL A 9 3.78 7.18 27.87
N ILE A 10 3.48 6.33 28.86
CA ILE A 10 3.44 4.87 28.66
C ILE A 10 2.37 4.48 27.64
N ALA A 11 1.17 5.06 27.72
CA ALA A 11 0.10 4.77 26.77
C ALA A 11 0.48 5.13 25.32
N VAL A 12 1.08 6.30 25.12
CA VAL A 12 1.54 6.74 23.79
C VAL A 12 2.67 5.85 23.28
N ALA A 13 3.64 5.49 24.14
CA ALA A 13 4.71 4.59 23.79
C ALA A 13 4.19 3.22 23.33
N ILE A 14 3.22 2.65 24.06
CA ILE A 14 2.54 1.40 23.67
C ILE A 14 1.88 1.55 22.30
N ALA A 15 1.14 2.64 22.07
CA ALA A 15 0.44 2.84 20.80
C ALA A 15 1.39 2.90 19.60
N ILE A 16 2.51 3.60 19.74
CA ILE A 16 3.51 3.73 18.67
C ILE A 16 4.23 2.40 18.46
N VAL A 17 4.80 1.82 19.51
CA VAL A 17 5.61 0.59 19.41
C VAL A 17 4.76 -0.58 18.93
N PHE A 18 3.52 -0.70 19.38
CA PHE A 18 2.59 -1.72 18.91
C PHE A 18 2.36 -1.61 17.40
N ASN A 19 2.07 -0.40 16.89
CA ASN A 19 1.85 -0.20 15.46
C ASN A 19 3.10 -0.46 14.64
N LEU A 20 4.29 -0.05 15.12
CA LEU A 20 5.56 -0.38 14.48
C LEU A 20 5.77 -1.90 14.44
N PHE A 21 5.60 -2.58 15.57
CA PHE A 21 5.74 -4.04 15.67
C PHE A 21 4.82 -4.77 14.69
N VAL A 22 3.55 -4.37 14.62
CA VAL A 22 2.57 -4.98 13.70
C VAL A 22 2.95 -4.70 12.23
N ASN A 23 3.32 -3.46 11.88
CA ASN A 23 3.65 -3.13 10.49
C ASN A 23 4.92 -3.83 10.01
N TYR A 24 5.99 -3.82 10.83
CA TYR A 24 7.21 -4.57 10.52
C TYR A 24 6.96 -6.07 10.53
N GLY A 25 6.11 -6.57 11.43
CA GLY A 25 5.70 -7.98 11.45
C GLY A 25 5.03 -8.39 10.14
N VAL A 26 4.06 -7.60 9.64
CA VAL A 26 3.44 -7.86 8.34
C VAL A 26 4.46 -7.83 7.22
N ALA A 27 5.34 -6.81 7.17
CA ALA A 27 6.37 -6.72 6.15
C ALA A 27 7.35 -7.92 6.17
N THR A 28 7.58 -8.50 7.34
CA THR A 28 8.49 -9.65 7.53
C THR A 28 7.83 -10.97 7.09
N PHE A 29 6.58 -11.21 7.48
CA PHE A 29 5.90 -12.49 7.24
C PHE A 29 5.05 -12.52 5.97
N TYR A 30 4.73 -11.35 5.41
CA TYR A 30 3.98 -11.18 4.17
C TYR A 30 4.67 -10.08 3.35
N PRO A 31 5.84 -10.36 2.74
CA PRO A 31 6.55 -9.41 1.92
C PRO A 31 5.77 -9.09 0.64
N GLY A 32 5.82 -7.82 0.21
CA GLY A 32 5.32 -7.40 -1.09
C GLY A 32 6.27 -7.84 -2.19
N SER A 33 5.76 -7.96 -3.41
CA SER A 33 6.62 -8.15 -4.58
C SER A 33 7.33 -6.86 -4.93
N GLU A 34 8.56 -6.94 -5.44
CA GLU A 34 9.33 -5.77 -5.85
C GLU A 34 9.01 -5.40 -7.31
N TYR A 35 9.16 -4.13 -7.67
CA TYR A 35 8.93 -3.69 -9.06
C TYR A 35 9.91 -4.38 -10.03
N ALA A 36 11.14 -4.62 -9.58
CA ALA A 36 12.19 -5.28 -10.34
C ALA A 36 11.86 -6.76 -10.66
N ASP A 37 10.97 -7.40 -9.90
CA ASP A 37 10.51 -8.77 -10.17
C ASP A 37 9.66 -8.86 -11.44
N TYR A 38 9.04 -7.74 -11.85
CA TYR A 38 8.18 -7.67 -13.04
C TYR A 38 8.85 -6.89 -14.16
N CYS A 39 9.48 -5.77 -13.82
CA CYS A 39 10.03 -4.85 -14.80
C CYS A 39 11.55 -4.87 -14.76
N ASN A 40 12.17 -5.31 -15.86
CA ASN A 40 13.61 -5.24 -16.02
C ASN A 40 14.08 -3.78 -16.04
N GLU A 41 14.82 -3.34 -15.01
CA GLU A 41 15.39 -1.98 -14.95
C GLU A 41 16.39 -1.69 -16.08
N PHE A 42 16.94 -2.74 -16.71
CA PHE A 42 18.03 -2.64 -17.69
C PHE A 42 17.59 -2.35 -19.14
N SER A 43 16.29 -2.33 -19.44
CA SER A 43 15.79 -2.09 -20.81
C SER A 43 15.63 -0.61 -21.16
N ARG A 44 15.94 0.33 -20.25
CA ARG A 44 16.02 1.74 -20.64
C ARG A 44 17.26 1.94 -21.50
N ALA A 45 17.08 1.79 -22.81
CA ALA A 45 18.08 2.15 -23.81
C ALA A 45 18.64 3.53 -23.45
N GLN A 46 19.94 3.58 -23.18
CA GLN A 46 20.61 4.85 -22.96
C GLN A 46 20.47 5.70 -24.23
N PRO A 47 20.33 7.03 -24.11
CA PRO A 47 20.32 7.88 -25.29
C PRO A 47 21.62 7.64 -26.07
N ILE A 48 21.48 7.10 -27.27
CA ILE A 48 22.59 6.91 -28.21
C ILE A 48 23.23 8.29 -28.41
N GLY A 49 24.54 8.39 -28.18
CA GLY A 49 25.30 9.55 -28.64
C GLY A 49 25.07 9.68 -30.15
N ARG A 50 24.63 10.86 -30.59
CA ARG A 50 24.43 11.23 -32.01
C ARG A 50 25.62 10.78 -32.86
N ASN A 51 25.58 9.59 -33.41
CA ASN A 51 26.31 9.25 -34.62
C ASN A 51 25.25 9.10 -35.71
N ASN A 52 25.56 9.62 -36.90
CA ASN A 52 24.71 9.67 -38.09
C ASN A 52 24.27 8.27 -38.58
N GLN A 53 23.51 7.52 -37.79
CA GLN A 53 22.92 6.24 -38.20
C GLN A 53 21.47 6.50 -38.62
N ASP A 54 21.18 6.13 -39.86
CA ASP A 54 19.86 6.21 -40.48
C ASP A 54 19.04 5.00 -40.00
N CYS A 55 18.37 5.13 -38.86
CA CYS A 55 17.51 4.08 -38.33
C CYS A 55 16.16 4.08 -39.07
N GLU A 56 15.69 2.91 -39.52
CA GLU A 56 14.33 2.78 -40.03
C GLU A 56 13.30 3.08 -38.93
N THR A 57 12.26 3.82 -39.28
CA THR A 57 11.17 4.12 -38.33
C THR A 57 10.17 2.97 -38.31
N ILE A 58 9.92 2.42 -37.12
CA ILE A 58 8.89 1.39 -36.93
C ILE A 58 7.54 2.08 -36.76
N GLN A 59 6.60 1.80 -37.67
CA GLN A 59 5.21 2.21 -37.50
C GLN A 59 4.49 1.22 -36.60
N VAL A 60 3.98 1.71 -35.48
CA VAL A 60 3.17 0.91 -34.55
C VAL A 60 1.78 0.73 -35.15
N GLY A 61 1.42 -0.51 -35.46
CA GLY A 61 0.08 -0.85 -35.95
C GLY A 61 -1.01 -0.51 -34.94
N GLU A 62 -2.18 -0.11 -35.45
CA GLU A 62 -3.32 0.27 -34.62
C GLU A 62 -3.79 -0.90 -33.73
N ASP A 63 -3.71 -2.13 -34.24
CA ASP A 63 -4.05 -3.34 -33.50
C ASP A 63 -3.18 -3.52 -32.25
N LEU A 64 -1.87 -3.36 -32.38
CA LEU A 64 -0.93 -3.46 -31.25
C LEU A 64 -1.20 -2.37 -30.21
N ARG A 65 -1.47 -1.14 -30.67
CA ARG A 65 -1.81 -0.03 -29.77
C ARG A 65 -3.10 -0.29 -29.01
N ASN A 66 -4.12 -0.80 -29.69
CA ASN A 66 -5.41 -1.13 -29.09
C ASN A 66 -5.31 -2.31 -28.11
N SER A 67 -4.56 -3.36 -28.47
CA SER A 67 -4.34 -4.50 -27.57
C SER A 67 -3.52 -4.10 -26.34
N CYS A 68 -2.57 -3.19 -26.48
CA CYS A 68 -1.74 -2.74 -25.38
C CYS A 68 -2.51 -1.86 -24.38
N ASN A 69 -3.33 -0.93 -24.89
CA ASN A 69 -4.22 -0.12 -24.08
C ASN A 69 -5.22 -0.98 -23.27
N LYS A 70 -5.76 -2.05 -23.88
CA LYS A 70 -6.65 -2.99 -23.18
C LYS A 70 -5.96 -3.70 -22.01
N GLN A 71 -4.68 -4.00 -22.15
CA GLN A 71 -3.86 -4.63 -21.13
C GLN A 71 -3.28 -3.63 -20.12
N LYS A 72 -3.59 -2.33 -20.27
CA LYS A 72 -2.98 -1.24 -19.49
C LYS A 72 -1.45 -1.21 -19.58
N GLY A 73 -0.90 -1.77 -20.66
CA GLY A 73 0.52 -1.68 -20.97
C GLY A 73 0.87 -0.37 -21.68
N TYR A 74 2.14 -0.23 -22.02
CA TYR A 74 2.63 0.84 -22.89
C TYR A 74 3.45 0.24 -24.03
N ILE A 75 3.58 0.98 -25.14
CA ILE A 75 4.39 0.53 -26.26
C ILE A 75 5.86 0.76 -25.92
N ASP A 76 6.65 -0.29 -26.02
CA ASP A 76 8.11 -0.27 -25.87
C ASP A 76 8.77 -0.88 -27.11
N TYR A 77 10.08 -0.73 -27.23
CA TYR A 77 10.84 -1.12 -28.41
C TYR A 77 12.05 -1.97 -28.04
N LYS A 78 12.33 -3.00 -28.84
CA LYS A 78 13.61 -3.69 -28.80
C LYS A 78 14.62 -2.94 -29.65
N TYR A 79 15.86 -2.90 -29.19
CA TYR A 79 16.95 -2.20 -29.86
C TYR A 79 18.03 -3.19 -30.30
N ASP A 80 18.61 -2.97 -31.47
CA ASP A 80 19.79 -3.73 -31.92
C ASP A 80 21.08 -3.24 -31.24
N SER A 81 22.23 -3.81 -31.61
CA SER A 81 23.54 -3.40 -31.10
C SER A 81 23.92 -1.96 -31.47
N ASN A 82 23.24 -1.36 -32.45
CA ASN A 82 23.44 0.02 -32.88
C ASN A 82 22.47 0.99 -32.17
N GLY A 83 21.53 0.48 -31.37
CA GLY A 83 20.51 1.27 -30.71
C GLY A 83 19.34 1.66 -31.62
N CYS A 84 19.21 1.09 -32.82
CA CYS A 84 18.03 1.29 -33.66
C CYS A 84 16.87 0.40 -33.18
N ALA A 85 15.66 0.95 -33.16
CA ALA A 85 14.46 0.18 -32.82
C ALA A 85 14.23 -0.89 -33.91
N THR A 86 14.02 -2.14 -33.49
CA THR A 86 13.85 -3.31 -34.39
C THR A 86 12.46 -3.92 -34.33
N GLU A 87 11.80 -3.83 -33.17
CA GLU A 87 10.46 -4.37 -32.95
C GLU A 87 9.73 -3.52 -31.91
N ALA A 88 8.49 -3.15 -32.20
CA ALA A 88 7.58 -2.57 -31.20
C ALA A 88 6.79 -3.69 -30.53
N TYR A 89 6.72 -3.67 -29.20
CA TYR A 89 5.95 -4.63 -28.42
C TYR A 89 5.15 -3.91 -27.31
N CYS A 90 4.19 -4.62 -26.74
CA CYS A 90 3.45 -4.12 -25.58
C CYS A 90 4.16 -4.56 -24.30
N GLU A 91 4.57 -3.60 -23.48
CA GLU A 91 5.14 -3.84 -22.15
C GLU A 91 4.03 -3.74 -21.10
N THR A 92 3.77 -4.84 -20.40
CA THR A 92 2.69 -5.00 -19.42
C THR A 92 3.20 -5.10 -17.99
N CYS A 93 4.51 -5.08 -17.76
CA CYS A 93 5.10 -5.34 -16.44
C CYS A 93 4.54 -4.43 -15.34
N SER A 94 4.30 -3.15 -15.64
CA SER A 94 3.76 -2.20 -14.67
C SER A 94 2.29 -2.50 -14.31
N ALA A 95 1.51 -3.02 -15.25
CA ALA A 95 0.13 -3.44 -15.01
C ALA A 95 0.11 -4.70 -14.14
N GLU A 96 0.95 -5.69 -14.47
CA GLU A 96 1.08 -6.94 -13.72
C GLU A 96 1.53 -6.69 -12.27
N TYR A 97 2.56 -5.86 -12.09
CA TYR A 97 3.02 -5.44 -10.76
C TYR A 97 1.90 -4.76 -9.96
N ASN A 98 1.14 -3.84 -10.59
CA ASN A 98 0.05 -3.14 -9.93
C ASN A 98 -1.11 -4.08 -9.53
N ASP A 99 -1.40 -5.10 -10.35
CA ASP A 99 -2.44 -6.08 -10.05
C ASP A 99 -2.06 -6.96 -8.86
N VAL A 100 -0.81 -7.45 -8.79
CA VAL A 100 -0.33 -8.22 -7.64
C VAL A 100 -0.24 -7.36 -6.38
N ARG A 101 0.30 -6.15 -6.50
CA ARG A 101 0.38 -5.19 -5.40
C ARG A 101 -0.99 -4.87 -4.83
N LYS A 102 -2.01 -4.67 -5.67
CA LYS A 102 -3.37 -4.40 -5.22
C LYS A 102 -3.94 -5.54 -4.36
N VAL A 103 -3.72 -6.79 -4.75
CA VAL A 103 -4.15 -7.96 -3.97
C VAL A 103 -3.40 -8.02 -2.64
N HIS A 104 -2.08 -7.81 -2.69
CA HIS A 104 -1.25 -7.76 -1.49
C HIS A 104 -1.71 -6.69 -0.50
N ASP A 105 -1.85 -5.44 -0.96
CA ASP A 105 -2.26 -4.31 -0.12
C ASP A 105 -3.67 -4.50 0.46
N GLY A 106 -4.56 -5.18 -0.27
CA GLY A 106 -5.89 -5.57 0.22
C GLY A 106 -5.83 -6.60 1.36
N ASN A 107 -5.00 -7.64 1.22
CA ASN A 107 -4.82 -8.65 2.27
C ASN A 107 -4.19 -8.05 3.53
N VAL A 108 -3.16 -7.21 3.35
CA VAL A 108 -2.53 -6.49 4.46
C VAL A 108 -3.51 -5.56 5.16
N PHE A 109 -4.35 -4.84 4.40
CA PHE A 109 -5.40 -4.01 4.97
C PHE A 109 -6.33 -4.80 5.90
N ILE A 110 -6.82 -5.96 5.45
CA ILE A 110 -7.70 -6.82 6.26
C ILE A 110 -6.98 -7.31 7.52
N ALA A 111 -5.72 -7.74 7.39
CA ALA A 111 -4.92 -8.18 8.54
C ALA A 111 -4.74 -7.06 9.58
N LEU A 112 -4.34 -5.86 9.14
CA LEU A 112 -4.17 -4.70 10.01
C LEU A 112 -5.50 -4.26 10.64
N LEU A 113 -6.61 -4.33 9.90
CA LEU A 113 -7.94 -4.02 10.42
C LEU A 113 -8.34 -4.96 11.57
N ILE A 114 -8.14 -6.28 11.39
CA ILE A 114 -8.43 -7.28 12.42
C ILE A 114 -7.57 -7.02 13.66
N ILE A 115 -6.26 -6.80 13.49
CA ILE A 115 -5.34 -6.54 14.61
C ILE A 115 -5.73 -5.25 15.35
N ALA A 116 -6.10 -4.19 14.62
CA ALA A 116 -6.55 -2.94 15.22
C ALA A 116 -7.82 -3.12 16.05
N VAL A 117 -8.80 -3.88 15.56
CA VAL A 117 -10.02 -4.23 16.31
C VAL A 117 -9.70 -5.05 17.55
N ILE A 118 -8.80 -6.05 17.44
CA ILE A 118 -8.34 -6.85 18.59
C ILE A 118 -7.68 -5.94 19.64
N ALA A 119 -6.84 -4.98 19.21
CA ALA A 119 -6.22 -4.01 20.12
C ALA A 119 -7.27 -3.15 20.85
N LEU A 120 -8.31 -2.69 20.16
CA LEU A 120 -9.41 -1.95 20.78
C LEU A 120 -10.13 -2.79 21.85
N VAL A 121 -10.46 -4.04 21.53
CA VAL A 121 -11.12 -4.96 22.46
C VAL A 121 -10.23 -5.26 23.67
N ALA A 122 -8.94 -5.54 23.44
CA ALA A 122 -7.97 -5.75 24.51
C ALA A 122 -7.86 -4.52 25.43
N GLY A 123 -7.85 -3.31 24.86
CA GLY A 123 -7.86 -2.06 25.61
C GLY A 123 -9.07 -1.92 26.55
N ILE A 124 -10.22 -2.50 26.22
CA ILE A 124 -11.42 -2.48 27.07
C ILE A 124 -11.32 -3.51 28.20
N MET A 125 -10.72 -4.67 27.95
CA MET A 125 -10.63 -5.76 28.92
C MET A 125 -9.51 -5.55 29.96
N VAL A 126 -8.47 -4.79 29.63
CA VAL A 126 -7.33 -4.54 30.52
C VAL A 126 -7.70 -3.57 31.65
N LYS A 127 -7.46 -3.99 32.90
CA LYS A 127 -7.73 -3.19 34.11
C LYS A 127 -6.70 -2.09 34.38
N VAL A 128 -5.48 -2.24 33.86
CA VAL A 128 -4.40 -1.27 34.08
C VAL A 128 -4.62 -0.05 33.18
N GLU A 129 -4.94 1.10 33.79
CA GLU A 129 -5.36 2.32 33.09
C GLU A 129 -4.40 2.76 31.97
N ALA A 130 -3.08 2.77 32.22
CA ALA A 130 -2.09 3.17 31.22
C ALA A 130 -2.03 2.18 30.04
N VAL A 131 -2.15 0.88 30.32
CA VAL A 131 -2.11 -0.17 29.28
C VAL A 131 -3.41 -0.20 28.49
N SER A 132 -4.56 -0.08 29.16
CA SER A 132 -5.88 0.08 28.53
C SER A 132 -5.90 1.25 27.55
N THR A 133 -5.46 2.43 28.00
CA THR A 133 -5.39 3.63 27.16
C THR A 133 -4.41 3.44 26.00
N GLY A 134 -3.28 2.79 26.25
CA GLY A 134 -2.29 2.47 25.22
C GLY A 134 -2.85 1.58 24.12
N PHE A 135 -3.53 0.48 24.45
CA PHE A 135 -4.15 -0.40 23.47
C PHE A 135 -5.32 0.25 22.71
N LEU A 136 -6.09 1.12 23.36
CA LEU A 136 -7.12 1.90 22.66
C LEU A 136 -6.50 2.85 21.63
N PHE A 137 -5.47 3.61 22.01
CA PHE A 137 -4.75 4.46 21.06
C PHE A 137 -4.07 3.64 19.98
N ALA A 138 -3.50 2.48 20.32
CA ALA A 138 -2.91 1.56 19.36
C ALA A 138 -3.92 1.10 18.31
N GLY A 139 -5.12 0.72 18.74
CA GLY A 139 -6.20 0.29 17.86
C GLY A 139 -6.71 1.41 16.96
N VAL A 140 -6.99 2.60 17.51
CA VAL A 140 -7.42 3.77 16.70
C VAL A 140 -6.35 4.14 15.69
N LEU A 141 -5.09 4.23 16.11
CA LEU A 141 -3.97 4.54 15.22
C LEU A 141 -3.80 3.45 14.16
N GLY A 142 -3.97 2.17 14.52
CA GLY A 142 -3.92 1.04 13.61
C GLY A 142 -5.00 1.09 12.54
N LEU A 143 -6.23 1.50 12.89
CA LEU A 143 -7.30 1.74 11.91
C LEU A 143 -6.91 2.83 10.91
N ILE A 144 -6.31 3.92 11.38
CA ILE A 144 -5.84 5.02 10.51
C ILE A 144 -4.75 4.51 9.57
N ILE A 145 -3.74 3.79 10.09
CA ILE A 145 -2.65 3.24 9.29
C ILE A 145 -3.17 2.26 8.23
N ALA A 146 -4.05 1.34 8.62
CA ALA A 146 -4.68 0.40 7.69
C ALA A 146 -5.43 1.15 6.58
N SER A 147 -6.20 2.19 6.94
CA SER A 147 -6.95 3.01 5.99
C SER A 147 -6.05 3.69 4.98
N ILE A 148 -4.97 4.36 5.44
CA ILE A 148 -4.04 5.08 4.57
C ILE A 148 -3.38 4.12 3.58
N ARG A 149 -3.02 2.90 4.01
CA ARG A 149 -2.29 1.94 3.18
C ARG A 149 -3.09 1.48 1.96
N TYR A 150 -4.37 1.16 2.12
CA TYR A 150 -5.20 0.70 1.01
C TYR A 150 -5.97 1.82 0.32
N TRP A 151 -5.97 3.05 0.88
CA TRP A 151 -6.76 4.19 0.41
C TRP A 151 -6.70 4.39 -1.11
N VAL A 152 -5.50 4.36 -1.70
CA VAL A 152 -5.29 4.61 -3.13
C VAL A 152 -6.04 3.62 -4.04
N HIS A 153 -6.24 2.38 -3.57
CA HIS A 153 -6.88 1.31 -4.33
C HIS A 153 -8.41 1.26 -4.15
N LEU A 154 -8.97 1.91 -3.12
CA LEU A 154 -10.42 1.99 -2.95
C LEU A 154 -11.05 3.04 -3.88
N GLN A 155 -12.23 2.70 -4.43
CA GLN A 155 -13.10 3.68 -5.07
C GLN A 155 -13.72 4.63 -4.01
N ASN A 156 -14.10 5.84 -4.44
CA ASN A 156 -14.60 6.89 -3.55
C ASN A 156 -15.78 6.46 -2.68
N VAL A 157 -16.71 5.65 -3.21
CA VAL A 157 -17.87 5.14 -2.46
C VAL A 157 -17.42 4.27 -1.29
N TYR A 158 -16.46 3.36 -1.50
CA TYR A 158 -15.96 2.49 -0.43
C TYR A 158 -15.16 3.26 0.62
N ARG A 159 -14.40 4.30 0.22
CA ARG A 159 -13.73 5.21 1.16
C ARG A 159 -14.74 5.89 2.09
N PHE A 160 -15.85 6.39 1.55
CA PHE A 160 -16.91 7.00 2.34
C PHE A 160 -17.57 6.01 3.31
N LEU A 161 -17.96 4.83 2.82
CA LEU A 161 -18.57 3.79 3.66
C LEU A 161 -17.64 3.35 4.79
N MET A 162 -16.35 3.15 4.48
CA MET A 162 -15.35 2.78 5.47
C MET A 162 -15.23 3.83 6.59
N LEU A 163 -15.13 5.11 6.24
CA LEU A 163 -15.08 6.20 7.23
C LEU A 163 -16.36 6.28 8.06
N GLY A 164 -17.53 6.08 7.43
CA GLY A 164 -18.81 6.04 8.13
C GLY A 164 -18.87 4.91 9.18
N ILE A 165 -18.41 3.70 8.82
CA ILE A 165 -18.35 2.56 9.74
C ILE A 165 -17.35 2.83 10.87
N ALA A 166 -16.15 3.32 10.55
CA ALA A 166 -15.14 3.63 11.55
C ALA A 166 -15.66 4.67 12.56
N LEU A 167 -16.33 5.72 12.09
CA LEU A 167 -16.96 6.73 12.93
C LEU A 167 -18.05 6.13 13.82
N ALA A 168 -18.95 5.31 13.26
CA ALA A 168 -20.02 4.66 14.02
C ALA A 168 -19.46 3.78 15.15
N VAL A 169 -18.40 3.01 14.88
CA VAL A 169 -17.71 2.18 15.87
C VAL A 169 -17.08 3.04 16.97
N LEU A 170 -16.38 4.11 16.62
CA LEU A 170 -15.77 5.01 17.61
C LEU A 170 -16.81 5.68 18.51
N VAL A 171 -17.94 6.14 17.94
CA VAL A 171 -19.05 6.71 18.70
C VAL A 171 -19.65 5.67 19.65
N TRP A 172 -19.87 4.44 19.17
CA TRP A 172 -20.41 3.35 19.99
C TRP A 172 -19.48 2.97 21.15
N LEU A 173 -18.16 2.87 20.89
CA LEU A 173 -17.16 2.60 21.93
C LEU A 173 -17.07 3.73 22.95
N GLY A 174 -17.13 4.99 22.48
CA GLY A 174 -17.20 6.16 23.33
C GLY A 174 -18.41 6.11 24.26
N TYR A 175 -19.60 5.84 23.73
CA TYR A 175 -20.82 5.71 24.52
C TYR A 175 -20.74 4.58 25.56
N LYS A 176 -20.21 3.41 25.17
CA LYS A 176 -20.12 2.24 26.06
C LYS A 176 -19.08 2.35 27.17
N LYS A 177 -17.99 3.10 26.95
CA LYS A 177 -16.90 3.25 27.95
C LYS A 177 -17.08 4.48 28.84
N VAL A 178 -17.76 5.51 28.36
CA VAL A 178 -18.03 6.74 29.14
C VAL A 178 -19.22 6.56 30.08
N LYS A 179 -20.10 5.58 29.82
CA LYS A 179 -21.18 5.15 30.72
C LYS A 179 -20.71 4.00 31.59
#